data_AF-A0AAF3FM57-F1
#
_entry.id   AF-A0AAF3FM57-F1
#
_cell.length_a   1.000
_cell.length_b   1.000
_cell.length_c   1.000
_cell.angle_alpha   90.00
_cell.angle_beta   90.00
_cell.angle_gamma   90.00
#
_symmetry.space_group_name_H-M   'P 1'
#
loop_
_entity.id
_entity.type
_entity.pdbx_description
1 polymer ?
#
loop_
_entity_poly.entity_id
_entity_poly.type
_entity_poly.pdbx_seq_one_letter_code
_entity_poly.pdbx_strand_id
1 'polypeptide(L)'
;MGLEAIASIPGVLSIVATLLSFAELFSICFIWVDGSVYWYIYIDHYGWHLLFAPCVFTVFVFSVFLLFSIIFGRDLVNTYGKQLTLICYGVCMALLFVAGCFIAWYASKASKAKNTTLKPRYIAASIFDWVNFLVYLALFVLTMLFQ
;
A
#
# COMPACT_ATOMS: atom_id res chain seq x y z
N MET A 1 9.56 -25.44 5.67
CA MET A 1 8.32 -25.07 4.98
C MET A 1 8.08 -23.56 4.96
N GLY A 2 7.89 -22.86 6.08
CA GLY A 2 7.59 -21.40 6.06
C GLY A 2 8.70 -20.50 5.43
N LEU A 3 9.97 -20.78 5.71
CA LEU A 3 11.11 -20.04 5.14
C LEU A 3 11.27 -20.22 3.62
N GLU A 4 10.94 -21.40 3.09
CA GLU A 4 10.98 -21.68 1.65
C GLU A 4 9.83 -21.01 0.91
N ALA A 5 8.64 -20.95 1.53
CA ALA A 5 7.50 -20.22 1.00
C ALA A 5 7.74 -18.71 0.94
N ILE A 6 8.47 -18.14 1.91
CA ILE A 6 8.92 -16.74 1.90
C ILE A 6 9.92 -16.47 0.77
N ALA A 7 10.82 -17.41 0.49
CA ALA A 7 11.82 -17.29 -0.58
C ALA A 7 11.23 -17.44 -2.00
N SER A 8 9.95 -17.82 -2.12
CA SER A 8 9.24 -17.86 -3.40
C SER A 8 8.95 -16.45 -3.94
N ILE A 9 8.78 -16.30 -5.26
CA ILE A 9 8.46 -15.00 -5.89
C ILE A 9 7.19 -14.38 -5.26
N PRO A 10 6.06 -15.10 -5.09
CA PRO A 10 4.88 -14.55 -4.43
C PRO A 10 5.12 -14.17 -2.96
N GLY A 11 5.99 -14.93 -2.27
CA GLY A 11 6.41 -14.65 -0.90
C GLY A 11 7.16 -13.33 -0.76
N VAL A 12 8.18 -13.14 -1.61
CA VAL A 12 8.97 -11.90 -1.66
C VAL A 12 8.09 -10.70 -2.02
N LEU A 13 7.22 -10.85 -3.03
CA LEU A 13 6.30 -9.78 -3.43
C LEU A 13 5.33 -9.41 -2.31
N SER A 14 4.86 -10.36 -1.51
CA SER A 14 3.98 -10.09 -0.36
C SER A 14 4.71 -9.36 0.78
N ILE A 15 5.99 -9.67 1.01
CA ILE A 15 6.83 -8.91 1.96
C ILE A 15 7.00 -7.47 1.46
N VAL A 16 7.38 -7.31 0.19
CA VAL A 16 7.57 -5.98 -0.41
C VAL A 16 6.27 -5.17 -0.36
N ALA A 17 5.12 -5.76 -0.71
CA ALA A 17 3.82 -5.11 -0.61
C ALA A 17 3.50 -4.65 0.82
N THR A 18 3.81 -5.48 1.81
CA THR A 18 3.60 -5.15 3.24
C THR A 18 4.49 -3.98 3.67
N LEU A 19 5.78 -4.00 3.31
CA LEU A 19 6.73 -2.93 3.64
C LEU A 19 6.39 -1.61 2.95
N LEU A 20 5.99 -1.66 1.67
CA LEU A 20 5.58 -0.48 0.91
C LEU A 20 4.29 0.11 1.48
N SER A 21 3.27 -0.71 1.75
CA SER A 21 2.01 -0.26 2.35
C SER A 21 2.23 0.36 3.72
N PHE A 22 3.16 -0.20 4.52
CA PHE A 22 3.56 0.39 5.80
C PHE A 22 4.28 1.73 5.62
N ALA A 23 5.26 1.82 4.72
CA ALA A 23 6.01 3.05 4.46
C ALA A 23 5.10 4.17 3.91
N GLU A 24 4.12 3.80 3.09
CA GLU A 24 3.10 4.69 2.57
C GLU A 24 2.20 5.23 3.70
N LEU A 25 1.59 4.34 4.50
CA LEU A 25 0.81 4.73 5.68
C LEU A 25 1.61 5.62 6.61
N PHE A 26 2.87 5.29 6.83
CA PHE A 26 3.73 6.05 7.70
C PHE A 26 3.97 7.46 7.18
N SER A 27 4.24 7.59 5.88
CA SER A 27 4.45 8.87 5.20
C SER A 27 3.20 9.75 5.24
N ILE A 28 2.02 9.14 5.15
CA ILE A 28 0.71 9.79 5.15
C ILE A 28 0.33 10.22 6.58
N CYS A 29 0.45 9.32 7.55
CA CYS A 29 -0.07 9.51 8.91
C CYS A 29 0.89 10.25 9.85
N PHE A 30 2.20 10.23 9.64
CA PHE A 30 3.16 10.83 10.57
C PHE A 30 3.86 12.06 10.00
N ILE A 31 3.97 13.11 10.82
CA ILE A 31 4.78 14.31 10.53
C ILE A 31 5.95 14.41 11.49
N TRP A 32 7.12 14.74 10.95
CA TRP A 32 8.23 15.30 11.72
C TRP A 32 8.13 16.83 11.73
N VAL A 33 7.94 17.41 12.90
CA VAL A 33 8.14 18.85 13.15
C VAL A 33 9.12 18.97 14.31
N ASP A 34 10.20 19.73 14.11
CA ASP A 34 11.18 20.07 15.15
C ASP A 34 11.70 18.85 15.97
N GLY A 35 11.95 17.73 15.27
CA GLY A 35 12.46 16.49 15.88
C GLY A 35 11.40 15.63 16.57
N SER A 36 10.15 16.05 16.61
CA SER A 36 9.02 15.32 17.20
C SER A 36 8.10 14.74 16.14
N VAL A 37 7.56 13.55 16.41
CA VAL A 37 6.62 12.85 15.53
C VAL A 37 5.19 13.10 15.97
N TYR A 38 4.39 13.68 15.09
CA TYR A 38 2.98 13.97 15.32
C TYR A 38 2.10 13.08 14.45
N TRP A 39 0.97 12.66 15.01
CA TRP A 39 -0.07 11.95 14.26
C TRP A 39 -0.92 12.96 13.51
N TYR A 40 -0.90 12.86 12.18
CA TYR A 40 -1.40 13.88 11.26
C TYR A 40 -2.70 13.42 10.57
N ILE A 41 -3.68 13.03 11.38
CA ILE A 41 -5.00 12.58 10.87
C ILE A 41 -5.96 13.76 10.63
N TYR A 42 -5.77 14.89 11.30
CA TYR A 42 -6.62 16.08 11.17
C TYR A 42 -5.79 17.28 10.73
N ILE A 43 -6.11 17.80 9.55
CA ILE A 43 -5.51 19.02 9.00
C ILE A 43 -6.67 19.94 8.63
N ASP A 44 -6.65 21.16 9.13
CA ASP A 44 -7.46 22.23 8.56
C ASP A 44 -7.12 22.37 7.06
N HIS A 45 -8.14 22.20 6.21
CA HIS A 45 -8.11 22.35 4.74
C HIS A 45 -7.60 21.18 3.86
N TYR A 46 -7.31 20.00 4.44
CA TYR A 46 -6.93 18.78 3.68
C TYR A 46 -7.85 17.58 4.00
N GLY A 47 -9.17 17.82 4.06
CA GLY A 47 -10.18 16.83 4.47
C GLY A 47 -10.25 15.54 3.61
N TRP A 48 -9.81 15.58 2.35
CA TRP A 48 -9.75 14.36 1.51
C TRP A 48 -8.64 13.38 1.94
N HIS A 49 -7.79 13.75 2.90
CA HIS A 49 -6.88 12.82 3.58
C HIS A 49 -7.63 11.65 4.22
N LEU A 50 -8.83 11.93 4.74
CA LEU A 50 -9.73 10.93 5.31
C LEU A 50 -10.23 9.90 4.27
N LEU A 51 -10.08 10.17 2.97
CA LEU A 51 -10.60 9.30 1.92
C LEU A 51 -9.56 8.31 1.41
N PHE A 52 -8.31 8.73 1.22
CA PHE A 52 -7.27 7.80 0.74
C PHE A 52 -6.57 7.06 1.88
N ALA A 53 -6.45 7.62 3.08
CA ALA A 53 -5.83 6.91 4.21
C ALA A 53 -6.52 5.58 4.56
N PRO A 54 -7.86 5.46 4.57
CA PRO A 54 -8.54 4.17 4.72
C PRO A 54 -8.26 3.20 3.58
N CYS A 55 -8.16 3.68 2.33
CA CYS A 55 -7.81 2.83 1.18
C CYS A 55 -6.44 2.16 1.39
N VAL A 56 -5.42 2.96 1.70
CA VAL A 56 -4.07 2.47 1.96
C VAL A 56 -4.05 1.56 3.19
N PHE A 57 -4.83 1.88 4.23
CA PHE A 57 -4.94 1.04 5.42
C PHE A 57 -5.56 -0.32 5.12
N THR A 58 -6.62 -0.38 4.30
CA THR A 58 -7.21 -1.65 3.86
C THR A 58 -6.20 -2.49 3.08
N VAL A 59 -5.44 -1.87 2.17
CA VAL A 59 -4.39 -2.56 1.40
C VAL A 59 -3.27 -3.08 2.32
N PHE A 60 -2.89 -2.31 3.33
CA PHE A 60 -1.91 -2.75 4.33
C PHE A 60 -2.40 -3.97 5.12
N VAL A 61 -3.63 -3.94 5.64
CA VAL A 61 -4.22 -5.06 6.38
C VAL A 61 -4.27 -6.31 5.50
N PHE A 62 -4.65 -6.16 4.24
CA PHE A 62 -4.65 -7.26 3.29
C PHE A 62 -3.24 -7.80 3.02
N SER A 63 -2.25 -6.93 2.82
CA SER A 63 -0.84 -7.31 2.63
C SER A 63 -0.30 -8.11 3.84
N VAL A 64 -0.62 -7.66 5.05
CA VAL A 64 -0.28 -8.35 6.30
C VAL A 64 -0.94 -9.73 6.35
N PHE A 65 -2.22 -9.84 5.98
CA PHE A 65 -2.93 -11.11 5.92
C PHE A 65 -2.30 -12.09 4.91
N LEU A 66 -1.90 -11.60 3.73
CA LEU A 66 -1.17 -12.40 2.74
C LEU A 66 0.14 -12.92 3.33
N LEU A 67 0.93 -12.03 3.93
CA LEU A 67 2.21 -12.37 4.54
C LEU A 67 2.07 -13.42 5.63
N PHE A 68 1.10 -13.26 6.54
CA PHE A 68 0.81 -14.27 7.57
C PHE A 68 0.41 -15.61 6.95
N SER A 69 -0.45 -15.60 5.93
CA SER A 69 -0.86 -16.83 5.24
C SER A 69 0.36 -17.57 4.68
N ILE A 70 1.30 -16.86 4.05
CA ILE A 70 2.55 -17.43 3.54
C ILE A 70 3.44 -17.98 4.67
N ILE A 71 3.60 -17.24 5.77
CA ILE A 71 4.40 -17.66 6.94
C ILE A 71 3.86 -18.98 7.52
N PHE A 72 2.52 -19.13 7.57
CA PHE A 72 1.86 -20.35 8.05
C PHE A 72 1.75 -21.45 6.98
N GLY A 73 2.36 -21.28 5.80
CA GLY A 73 2.35 -22.27 4.73
C GLY A 73 0.97 -22.46 4.08
N ARG A 74 0.06 -21.49 4.21
CA ARG A 74 -1.23 -21.48 3.53
C ARG A 74 -1.10 -20.73 2.21
N ASP A 75 -1.16 -21.48 1.11
CA ASP A 75 -1.32 -20.88 -0.20
C ASP A 75 -2.76 -20.40 -0.35
N LEU A 76 -2.94 -19.08 -0.53
CA LEU A 76 -4.27 -18.48 -0.64
C LEU A 76 -5.02 -18.98 -1.87
N VAL A 77 -4.33 -19.32 -2.95
CA VAL A 77 -4.99 -19.82 -4.16
C VAL A 77 -5.57 -21.20 -3.90
N ASN A 78 -4.84 -22.06 -3.20
CA ASN A 78 -5.33 -23.39 -2.81
C ASN A 78 -6.38 -23.33 -1.70
N THR A 79 -6.31 -22.33 -0.82
CA THR A 79 -7.21 -22.21 0.35
C THR A 79 -8.55 -21.57 -0.02
N TYR A 80 -8.54 -20.51 -0.83
CA TYR A 80 -9.71 -19.69 -1.13
C TYR A 80 -10.15 -19.73 -2.59
N GLY A 81 -9.36 -20.36 -3.45
CA GLY A 81 -9.61 -20.46 -4.88
C GLY A 81 -9.06 -19.26 -5.66
N LYS A 82 -8.49 -19.56 -6.84
CA LYS A 82 -7.88 -18.60 -7.77
C LYS A 82 -8.74 -17.36 -8.04
N GLN A 83 -10.04 -17.55 -8.28
CA GLN A 83 -10.95 -16.46 -8.62
C GLN A 83 -11.08 -15.44 -7.47
N LEU A 84 -11.22 -15.89 -6.23
CA LEU A 84 -11.34 -14.98 -5.09
C LEU A 84 -10.04 -14.21 -4.85
N THR A 85 -8.89 -14.89 -4.94
CA THR A 85 -7.57 -14.26 -4.80
C THR A 85 -7.36 -13.16 -5.86
N LEU A 86 -7.72 -13.42 -7.12
CA LEU A 86 -7.63 -12.42 -8.19
C LEU A 86 -8.55 -11.22 -7.95
N ILE A 87 -9.78 -11.44 -7.45
CA ILE A 87 -10.68 -10.35 -7.09
C ILE A 87 -10.07 -9.48 -5.98
N CYS A 88 -9.50 -10.09 -4.93
CA CYS A 88 -8.86 -9.35 -3.85
C CYS A 88 -7.67 -8.51 -4.36
N TYR A 89 -6.82 -9.07 -5.21
CA TYR A 89 -5.72 -8.32 -5.84
C TYR A 89 -6.25 -7.17 -6.71
N GLY A 90 -7.27 -7.41 -7.52
CA GLY A 90 -7.90 -6.38 -8.35
C GLY A 90 -8.50 -5.23 -7.52
N VAL A 91 -9.15 -5.55 -6.39
CA VAL A 91 -9.66 -4.54 -5.45
C VAL A 91 -8.52 -3.74 -4.83
N CYS A 92 -7.43 -4.39 -4.41
CA CYS A 92 -6.26 -3.67 -3.86
C CYS A 92 -5.64 -2.74 -4.91
N MET A 93 -5.52 -3.19 -6.15
CA MET A 93 -5.05 -2.35 -7.25
C MET A 93 -5.97 -1.14 -7.50
N ALA A 94 -7.28 -1.33 -7.48
CA ALA A 94 -8.23 -0.23 -7.64
C ALA A 94 -8.12 0.80 -6.50
N LEU A 95 -7.98 0.32 -5.26
CA LEU A 95 -7.79 1.17 -4.09
C LEU A 95 -6.48 1.96 -4.17
N LEU A 96 -5.37 1.31 -4.52
CA LEU A 96 -4.07 1.97 -4.73
C LEU A 96 -4.17 3.00 -5.86
N PHE A 97 -4.76 2.65 -7.00
CA PHE A 97 -4.90 3.59 -8.10
C PHE A 97 -5.65 4.88 -7.70
N VAL A 98 -6.77 4.73 -6.99
CA VAL A 98 -7.54 5.88 -6.48
C VAL A 98 -6.70 6.66 -5.46
N ALA A 99 -6.04 5.97 -4.53
CA ALA A 99 -5.18 6.60 -3.53
C ALA A 99 -4.02 7.38 -4.18
N GLY A 100 -3.27 6.78 -5.08
CA GLY A 100 -2.19 7.41 -5.85
C GLY A 100 -2.62 8.66 -6.60
N CYS A 101 -3.79 8.65 -7.24
CA CYS A 101 -4.35 9.85 -7.87
C CYS A 101 -4.62 10.98 -6.86
N PHE A 102 -5.23 10.67 -5.72
CA PHE A 102 -5.48 11.66 -4.67
C PHE A 102 -4.19 12.19 -4.04
N ILE A 103 -3.21 11.32 -3.76
CA ILE A 103 -1.91 11.69 -3.19
C ILE A 103 -1.14 12.59 -4.16
N ALA A 104 -1.12 12.27 -5.45
CA ALA A 104 -0.48 13.09 -6.47
C ALA A 104 -1.14 14.48 -6.60
N TRP A 105 -2.47 14.54 -6.55
CA TRP A 105 -3.19 15.82 -6.51
C TRP A 105 -2.83 16.63 -5.26
N TYR A 106 -2.70 15.98 -4.10
CA TYR A 106 -2.27 16.63 -2.85
C TYR A 106 -0.83 17.13 -2.89
N ALA A 107 0.08 16.41 -3.52
CA ALA A 107 1.43 16.89 -3.76
C ALA A 107 1.43 18.18 -4.59
N SER A 108 0.57 18.28 -5.61
CA SER A 108 0.39 19.49 -6.41
C SER A 108 -0.19 20.65 -5.59
N LYS A 109 -1.21 20.39 -4.77
CA LYS A 109 -1.82 21.40 -3.87
C LYS A 109 -0.80 21.93 -2.86
N ALA A 110 -0.02 21.04 -2.22
CA ALA A 110 1.04 21.42 -1.30
C ALA A 110 2.15 22.24 -1.98
N SER A 111 2.48 21.90 -3.23
CA SER A 111 3.43 22.68 -4.04
C SER A 111 2.93 24.09 -4.33
N LYS A 112 1.64 24.27 -4.66
CA LYS A 112 1.04 25.60 -4.87
C LYS A 112 1.01 26.44 -3.61
N ALA A 113 0.79 25.81 -2.46
CA ALA A 113 0.81 26.46 -1.14
C ALA A 113 2.22 26.74 -0.60
N LYS A 114 3.29 26.41 -1.35
CA LYS A 114 4.70 26.50 -0.93
C LYS A 114 4.99 25.81 0.42
N ASN A 115 4.23 24.76 0.75
CA ASN A 115 4.39 24.04 2.00
C ASN A 115 5.54 23.03 1.89
N THR A 116 6.70 23.39 2.45
CA THR A 116 7.95 22.62 2.36
C THR A 116 7.93 21.34 3.19
N THR A 117 7.04 21.24 4.19
CA THR A 117 6.93 20.06 5.06
C THR A 117 6.02 18.99 4.44
N LEU A 118 4.91 19.39 3.81
CA LEU A 118 3.91 18.44 3.28
C LEU A 118 4.23 17.90 1.90
N LYS A 119 4.81 18.73 1.02
CA LYS A 119 5.13 18.35 -0.36
C LYS A 119 6.00 17.08 -0.46
N PRO A 120 7.17 16.98 0.19
CA PRO A 120 8.02 15.79 0.05
C PRO A 120 7.33 14.53 0.59
N ARG A 121 6.46 14.64 1.59
CA ARG A 121 5.69 13.53 2.15
C ARG A 121 4.71 12.95 1.15
N TYR A 122 3.91 13.80 0.49
CA TYR A 122 2.98 13.33 -0.54
C TYR A 122 3.70 12.77 -1.77
N ILE A 123 4.88 13.29 -2.11
CA ILE A 123 5.71 12.71 -3.18
C ILE A 123 6.19 11.31 -2.77
N ALA A 124 6.73 11.15 -1.57
CA ALA A 124 7.18 9.84 -1.07
C ALA A 124 6.03 8.83 -1.00
N ALA A 125 4.89 9.22 -0.43
CA ALA A 125 3.69 8.38 -0.38
C ALA A 125 3.22 7.99 -1.79
N SER A 126 3.23 8.92 -2.75
CA SER A 126 2.85 8.61 -4.14
C SER A 126 3.80 7.60 -4.78
N ILE A 127 5.10 7.71 -4.54
CA ILE A 127 6.07 6.74 -5.05
C ILE A 127 5.80 5.35 -4.46
N PHE A 128 5.59 5.26 -3.14
CA PHE A 128 5.29 3.99 -2.49
C PHE A 128 4.00 3.36 -3.02
N ASP A 129 2.93 4.16 -3.18
CA ASP A 129 1.64 3.71 -3.72
C ASP A 129 1.80 3.12 -5.15
N TRP A 130 2.44 3.85 -6.06
CA TRP A 130 2.63 3.38 -7.45
C TRP A 130 3.52 2.15 -7.54
N VAL A 131 4.58 2.05 -6.73
CA VAL A 131 5.41 0.84 -6.69
C VAL A 131 4.60 -0.33 -6.13
N ASN A 132 3.79 -0.11 -5.10
CA ASN A 132 2.93 -1.12 -4.52
C ASN A 132 1.86 -1.59 -5.52
N PHE A 133 1.30 -0.68 -6.31
CA PHE A 133 0.38 -1.00 -7.40
C PHE A 133 1.03 -1.97 -8.41
N LEU A 134 2.29 -1.74 -8.79
CA LEU A 134 3.03 -2.64 -9.69
C LEU A 134 3.29 -4.01 -9.05
N VAL A 135 3.52 -4.07 -7.75
CA VAL A 135 3.66 -5.34 -7.01
C VAL A 135 2.36 -6.14 -7.05
N TYR A 136 1.23 -5.50 -6.79
CA TYR A 136 -0.08 -6.15 -6.91
C TYR A 136 -0.43 -6.56 -8.34
N LEU A 137 -0.03 -5.77 -9.34
CA LEU A 137 -0.14 -6.15 -10.75
C LEU A 137 0.69 -7.41 -11.06
N ALA A 138 1.92 -7.48 -10.56
CA ALA A 138 2.77 -8.65 -10.72
C ALA A 138 2.15 -9.90 -10.05
N LEU A 139 1.66 -9.77 -8.81
CA LEU A 139 0.93 -10.84 -8.12
C LEU A 139 -0.30 -11.29 -8.90
N PHE A 140 -1.10 -10.35 -9.42
CA PHE A 140 -2.26 -10.64 -10.25
C PHE A 140 -1.90 -11.42 -11.51
N VAL A 141 -0.88 -10.99 -12.25
CA VAL A 141 -0.41 -11.67 -13.47
C VAL A 141 0.16 -13.06 -13.16
N LEU A 142 0.96 -13.19 -12.10
CA LEU A 142 1.53 -14.47 -11.68
C LEU A 142 0.44 -15.47 -11.31
N THR A 143 -0.54 -15.05 -10.51
CA THR A 143 -1.69 -15.89 -10.14
C THR A 143 -2.57 -16.21 -11.35
N MET A 144 -2.70 -15.31 -12.33
CA MET A 144 -3.40 -15.60 -13.59
C MET A 144 -2.70 -16.70 -14.41
N LEU A 145 -1.38 -16.63 -14.55
CA LEU A 145 -0.60 -17.45 -15.48
C LEU A 145 -0.17 -18.81 -14.91
N PHE A 146 0.16 -18.88 -13.61
CA PHE A 146 0.89 -20.03 -13.04
C PHE A 146 0.18 -20.76 -11.91
N GLN A 147 -0.94 -20.23 -11.41
CA GLN A 147 -1.77 -20.84 -10.37
C GLN A 147 -3.20 -21.01 -10.87
#